data_AF-A0A6C0DUJ7-F1
#
_entry.id   AF-A0A6C0DUJ7-F1
#
_cell.length_a   1.000
_cell.length_b   1.000
_cell.length_c   1.000
_cell.angle_alpha   90.00
_cell.angle_beta   90.00
_cell.angle_gamma   90.00
#
_symmetry.space_group_name_H-M   'P 1'
#
loop_
_entity.id
_entity.type
_entity.pdbx_description
1 polymer ?
#
loop_
_entity_poly.entity_id
_entity_poly.type
_entity_poly.pdbx_seq_one_letter_code
_entity_poly.pdbx_strand_id
1 'polypeptide(L)'
;MPLSRHFYSLDEVQAALLYTTTRNSPTEGLFWCQELILSGCVGEAISTIFQSWLWNTGPMRLQWLVDSWKLLSSDELTEDDVLLSTYRLSTIHHTNRDNSLWNILTLTIKSPNEMPDTVTRKTPSVIPSEDPKEVYFVRAMFQGKARSAWWISQFIQEERVWILLDWFAENINTSFQEQYKVCLEALKGYEQLLGYKSVEYDTITRCAAVLMMCIQPDRQVSSFEPLSDEIDKYNSQTLNELAASIGQRDRRVHQIPTSCLYGTTVRGRSKWSQNNFVQLYNVEKYLAGCPFWDEALAVYGDVNDSGDIQWHSGNKMEEFYEKYFPDDIPDEWSKKDQQKSHGDGVLGPNDKPTIWKYSRCFLSRTPQLAWNTTKTVNNYLDKVDITDCSVERLLETYRAPEPLSEEDLKELEPVHKIKIVY
;
A
#
# COMPACT_ATOMS: atom_id res chain seq x y z
N MET A 1 11.42 -8.65 -15.37
CA MET A 1 11.62 -7.86 -14.14
C MET A 1 13.11 -7.71 -13.94
N PRO A 2 13.59 -6.47 -13.77
CA PRO A 2 14.99 -6.20 -13.48
C PRO A 2 15.40 -6.72 -12.10
N LEU A 3 16.69 -6.95 -11.93
CA LEU A 3 17.32 -7.37 -10.70
C LEU A 3 17.77 -6.15 -9.88
N SER A 4 17.60 -6.24 -8.57
CA SER A 4 18.13 -5.29 -7.60
C SER A 4 19.66 -5.34 -7.58
N ARG A 5 20.29 -4.43 -6.85
CA ARG A 5 21.75 -4.40 -6.65
C ARG A 5 22.30 -5.74 -6.13
N HIS A 6 21.59 -6.43 -5.25
CA HIS A 6 21.99 -7.74 -4.72
C HIS A 6 21.23 -8.90 -5.37
N PHE A 7 20.79 -8.70 -6.62
CA PHE A 7 20.25 -9.74 -7.49
C PHE A 7 18.96 -10.40 -6.97
N TYR A 8 18.08 -9.62 -6.34
CA TYR A 8 16.68 -9.99 -6.12
C TYR A 8 15.82 -9.47 -7.27
N SER A 9 14.74 -10.16 -7.65
CA SER A 9 13.78 -9.56 -8.58
C SER A 9 13.07 -8.39 -7.91
N LEU A 10 13.08 -7.19 -8.53
CA LEU A 10 12.62 -5.96 -7.87
C LEU A 10 11.14 -5.99 -7.45
N ASP A 11 10.26 -6.62 -8.22
CA ASP A 11 8.86 -6.84 -7.84
C ASP A 11 8.73 -7.69 -6.57
N GLU A 12 9.62 -8.67 -6.40
CA GLU A 12 9.65 -9.51 -5.20
C GLU A 12 10.18 -8.77 -3.97
N VAL A 13 11.13 -7.84 -4.15
CA VAL A 13 11.61 -6.96 -3.08
C VAL A 13 10.48 -6.05 -2.58
N GLN A 14 9.72 -5.42 -3.49
CA GLN A 14 8.55 -4.61 -3.13
C GLN A 14 7.49 -5.46 -2.39
N ALA A 15 7.21 -6.66 -2.89
CA ALA A 15 6.29 -7.58 -2.23
C ALA A 15 6.76 -8.00 -0.83
N ALA A 16 8.06 -8.23 -0.66
CA ALA A 16 8.66 -8.58 0.63
C ALA A 16 8.61 -7.40 1.62
N LEU A 17 8.87 -6.17 1.16
CA LEU A 17 8.70 -4.96 1.96
C LEU A 17 7.23 -4.79 2.43
N LEU A 18 6.28 -4.83 1.50
CA LEU A 18 4.84 -4.78 1.82
C LEU A 18 4.45 -5.89 2.82
N TYR A 19 4.99 -7.09 2.66
CA TYR A 19 4.67 -8.20 3.54
C TYR A 19 5.23 -8.02 4.95
N THR A 20 6.49 -7.60 5.07
CA THR A 20 7.17 -7.46 6.37
C THR A 20 6.61 -6.33 7.22
N THR A 21 6.25 -5.21 6.60
CA THR A 21 5.57 -4.09 7.27
C THR A 21 4.22 -4.50 7.87
N THR A 22 3.54 -5.51 7.32
CA THR A 22 2.26 -6.04 7.86
C THR A 22 2.41 -7.09 8.96
N ARG A 23 3.64 -7.59 9.18
CA ARG A 23 3.94 -8.70 10.10
C ARG A 23 4.69 -8.30 11.36
N ASN A 24 4.89 -7.02 11.56
CA ASN A 24 5.66 -6.52 12.69
C ASN A 24 7.12 -6.99 12.71
N SER A 25 7.77 -7.04 11.53
CA SER A 25 9.17 -7.45 11.38
C SER A 25 10.04 -6.24 10.97
N PRO A 26 10.36 -5.31 11.89
CA PRO A 26 11.05 -4.07 11.54
C PRO A 26 12.42 -4.29 10.93
N THR A 27 13.20 -5.26 11.44
CA THR A 27 14.55 -5.56 10.92
C THR A 27 14.49 -5.99 9.46
N GLU A 28 13.56 -6.89 9.13
CA GLU A 28 13.41 -7.40 7.77
C GLU A 28 12.79 -6.34 6.83
N GLY A 29 11.84 -5.54 7.34
CA GLY A 29 11.27 -4.42 6.58
C GLY A 29 12.32 -3.37 6.24
N LEU A 30 13.19 -3.03 7.19
CA LEU A 30 14.32 -2.13 6.97
C LEU A 30 15.31 -2.69 5.94
N PHE A 31 15.59 -4.00 5.99
CA PHE A 31 16.42 -4.66 4.98
C PHE A 31 15.85 -4.53 3.57
N TRP A 32 14.58 -4.88 3.37
CA TRP A 32 13.95 -4.82 2.03
C TRP A 32 13.80 -3.38 1.53
N CYS A 33 13.56 -2.42 2.42
CA CYS A 33 13.55 -1.01 2.06
C CYS A 33 14.94 -0.52 1.64
N GLN A 34 15.98 -0.85 2.41
CA GLN A 34 17.36 -0.51 2.06
C GLN A 34 17.79 -1.17 0.74
N GLU A 35 17.30 -2.37 0.42
CA GLU A 35 17.56 -3.01 -0.87
C GLU A 35 17.00 -2.21 -2.05
N LEU A 36 15.80 -1.63 -1.93
CA LEU A 36 15.24 -0.75 -2.94
C LEU A 36 16.05 0.55 -3.06
N ILE A 37 16.39 1.19 -1.94
CA ILE A 37 17.19 2.43 -1.91
C ILE A 37 18.54 2.21 -2.58
N LEU A 38 19.27 1.15 -2.21
CA LEU A 38 20.57 0.82 -2.81
C LEU A 38 20.51 0.43 -4.29
N SER A 39 19.32 0.06 -4.77
CA SER A 39 19.05 -0.21 -6.19
C SER A 39 18.61 1.05 -6.95
N GLY A 40 18.59 2.22 -6.29
CA GLY A 40 18.12 3.49 -6.81
C GLY A 40 16.60 3.59 -6.97
N CYS A 41 15.84 2.68 -6.35
CA CYS A 41 14.38 2.58 -6.43
C CYS A 41 13.69 3.25 -5.24
N VAL A 42 14.08 4.49 -4.92
CA VAL A 42 13.58 5.21 -3.73
C VAL A 42 12.08 5.50 -3.84
N GLY A 43 11.59 5.88 -5.03
CA GLY A 43 10.17 6.13 -5.29
C GLY A 43 9.31 4.87 -5.10
N GLU A 44 9.80 3.70 -5.54
CA GLU A 44 9.16 2.41 -5.33
C GLU A 44 9.13 2.03 -3.84
N ALA A 45 10.18 2.36 -3.08
CA ALA A 45 10.19 2.14 -1.63
C ALA A 45 9.10 2.97 -0.93
N ILE A 46 9.01 4.27 -1.24
CA ILE A 46 8.01 5.20 -0.68
C ILE A 46 6.59 4.76 -1.07
N SER A 47 6.35 4.46 -2.35
CA SER A 47 5.03 4.04 -2.81
C SER A 47 4.61 2.71 -2.17
N THR A 48 5.54 1.76 -1.99
CA THR A 48 5.27 0.48 -1.33
C THR A 48 4.88 0.66 0.14
N ILE A 49 5.58 1.49 0.91
CA ILE A 49 5.24 1.73 2.32
C ILE A 49 3.94 2.54 2.46
N PHE A 50 3.67 3.51 1.57
CA PHE A 50 2.41 4.23 1.56
C PHE A 50 1.23 3.31 1.23
N GLN A 51 1.35 2.46 0.21
CA GLN A 51 0.35 1.43 -0.09
C GLN A 51 0.17 0.44 1.06
N SER A 52 1.27 0.05 1.71
CA SER A 52 1.20 -0.80 2.90
C SER A 52 0.40 -0.16 4.01
N TRP A 53 0.61 1.13 4.29
CA TRP A 53 -0.20 1.87 5.25
C TRP A 53 -1.65 1.92 4.78
N LEU A 54 -1.91 2.40 3.57
CA LEU A 54 -3.25 2.63 3.02
C LEU A 54 -4.14 1.39 3.10
N TRP A 55 -3.61 0.23 2.71
CA TRP A 55 -4.40 -1.01 2.57
C TRP A 55 -4.47 -1.86 3.82
N ASN A 56 -3.52 -1.74 4.75
CA ASN A 56 -3.42 -2.65 5.90
C ASN A 56 -3.48 -1.95 7.26
N THR A 57 -3.26 -0.64 7.32
CA THR A 57 -3.20 0.12 8.58
C THR A 57 -4.23 1.24 8.59
N GLY A 58 -4.14 2.13 7.60
CA GLY A 58 -5.09 3.17 7.28
C GLY A 58 -5.46 4.05 8.49
N PRO A 59 -6.76 4.32 8.69
CA PRO A 59 -7.25 5.25 9.71
C PRO A 59 -6.87 4.90 11.16
N MET A 60 -6.45 3.67 11.45
CA MET A 60 -6.14 3.27 12.83
C MET A 60 -4.77 3.76 13.33
N ARG A 61 -3.90 4.27 12.44
CA ARG A 61 -2.65 4.95 12.79
C ARG A 61 -2.38 6.11 11.83
N LEU A 62 -3.06 7.23 12.06
CA LEU A 62 -2.93 8.46 11.29
C LEU A 62 -1.63 9.20 11.57
N GLN A 63 -1.03 9.05 12.76
CA GLN A 63 0.25 9.69 13.06
C GLN A 63 1.34 9.32 12.04
N TRP A 64 1.33 8.07 11.58
CA TRP A 64 2.25 7.62 10.53
C TRP A 64 2.09 8.46 9.25
N LEU A 65 0.86 8.72 8.80
CA LEU A 65 0.63 9.53 7.60
C LEU A 65 1.09 10.97 7.80
N VAL A 66 0.83 11.56 8.97
CA VAL A 66 1.26 12.92 9.31
C VAL A 66 2.78 13.04 9.24
N ASP A 67 3.50 12.09 9.85
CA ASP A 67 4.96 12.12 9.92
C ASP A 67 5.57 11.80 8.56
N SER A 68 5.09 10.75 7.89
CA SER A 68 5.62 10.34 6.58
C SER A 68 5.30 11.34 5.48
N TRP A 69 4.17 12.07 5.53
CA TRP A 69 3.95 13.16 4.59
C TRP A 69 5.05 14.22 4.71
N LYS A 70 5.28 14.73 5.92
CA LYS A 70 6.28 15.77 6.17
C LYS A 70 7.70 15.38 5.77
N LEU A 71 8.05 14.10 5.95
CA LEU A 71 9.37 13.58 5.63
C LEU A 71 9.51 13.23 4.15
N LEU A 72 8.55 12.49 3.60
CA LEU A 72 8.66 11.83 2.30
C LEU A 72 8.20 12.69 1.13
N SER A 73 7.37 13.70 1.39
CA SER A 73 6.92 14.66 0.36
C SER A 73 7.86 15.88 0.24
N SER A 74 8.95 15.91 1.02
CA SER A 74 9.92 17.01 1.05
C SER A 74 10.87 16.94 -0.14
N ASP A 75 11.28 18.11 -0.65
CA ASP A 75 12.34 18.22 -1.65
C ASP A 75 13.72 17.82 -1.08
N GLU A 76 13.89 17.86 0.25
CA GLU A 76 15.12 17.49 0.97
C GLU A 76 15.06 16.06 1.55
N LEU A 77 14.49 15.12 0.80
CA LEU A 77 14.36 13.72 1.19
C LEU A 77 15.73 13.05 1.40
N THR A 78 15.91 12.37 2.55
CA THR A 78 17.09 11.54 2.83
C THR A 78 16.76 10.04 2.88
N GLU A 79 17.78 9.18 2.76
CA GLU A 79 17.60 7.73 2.93
C GLU A 79 17.07 7.37 4.33
N ASP A 80 17.55 8.08 5.35
CA ASP A 80 17.15 7.86 6.74
C ASP A 80 15.66 8.15 6.96
N ASP A 81 15.08 9.10 6.23
CA ASP A 81 13.65 9.43 6.30
C ASP A 81 12.77 8.28 5.82
N VAL A 82 13.17 7.62 4.73
CA VAL A 82 12.48 6.46 4.16
C VAL A 82 12.60 5.26 5.09
N LEU A 83 13.80 5.04 5.64
CA LEU A 83 14.06 3.96 6.61
C LEU A 83 13.27 4.18 7.91
N LEU A 84 13.24 5.40 8.44
CA LEU A 84 12.48 5.74 9.65
C LEU A 84 10.97 5.54 9.41
N SER A 85 10.44 6.00 8.28
CA SER A 85 9.04 5.78 7.92
C SER A 85 8.70 4.28 7.82
N THR A 86 9.62 3.49 7.25
CA THR A 86 9.49 2.02 7.17
C THR A 86 9.49 1.37 8.55
N TYR A 87 10.41 1.76 9.42
CA TYR A 87 10.52 1.27 10.79
C TYR A 87 9.25 1.59 11.60
N ARG A 88 8.79 2.84 11.53
CA ARG A 88 7.54 3.29 12.16
C ARG A 88 6.34 2.46 11.69
N LEU A 89 6.22 2.19 10.40
CA LEU A 89 5.12 1.36 9.88
C LEU A 89 5.22 -0.10 10.36
N SER A 90 6.44 -0.63 10.37
CA SER A 90 6.71 -2.02 10.76
C SER A 90 6.55 -2.26 12.26
N THR A 91 6.60 -1.23 13.09
CA THR A 91 6.38 -1.36 14.54
C THR A 91 4.90 -1.25 14.94
N ILE A 92 4.01 -0.84 14.02
CA ILE A 92 2.57 -0.72 14.30
C ILE A 92 1.95 -2.10 14.57
N HIS A 93 1.56 -2.32 15.82
CA HIS A 93 0.98 -3.58 16.30
C HIS A 93 -0.20 -4.06 15.45
N HIS A 94 -0.28 -5.37 15.19
CA HIS A 94 -1.28 -6.00 14.33
C HIS A 94 -2.75 -5.71 14.70
N THR A 95 -3.06 -5.32 15.94
CA THR A 95 -4.42 -4.92 16.36
C THR A 95 -4.85 -3.56 15.80
N ASN A 96 -3.90 -2.74 15.36
CA ASN A 96 -4.16 -1.44 14.72
C ASN A 96 -4.17 -1.56 13.18
N ARG A 97 -4.32 -2.78 12.67
CA ARG A 97 -4.53 -3.02 11.24
C ARG A 97 -6.00 -2.88 10.91
N ASP A 98 -6.30 -2.35 9.74
CA ASP A 98 -7.67 -2.09 9.30
C ASP A 98 -7.80 -2.30 7.80
N ASN A 99 -8.82 -3.10 7.43
CA ASN A 99 -9.14 -3.39 6.04
C ASN A 99 -10.51 -2.81 5.65
N SER A 100 -10.97 -1.78 6.37
CA SER A 100 -12.27 -1.17 6.10
C SER A 100 -12.31 -0.50 4.74
N LEU A 101 -11.19 0.10 4.31
CA LEU A 101 -11.05 0.72 2.98
C LEU A 101 -11.35 -0.30 1.87
N TRP A 102 -10.63 -1.42 1.86
CA TRP A 102 -10.85 -2.51 0.91
C TRP A 102 -12.30 -3.01 0.90
N ASN A 103 -12.87 -3.25 2.08
CA ASN A 103 -14.21 -3.79 2.18
C ASN A 103 -15.28 -2.80 1.72
N ILE A 104 -15.15 -1.52 2.07
CA ILE A 104 -16.10 -0.48 1.67
C ILE A 104 -16.05 -0.27 0.16
N LEU A 105 -14.85 -0.16 -0.43
CA LEU A 105 -14.70 -0.04 -1.89
C LEU A 105 -15.33 -1.25 -2.60
N THR A 106 -15.01 -2.47 -2.17
CA THR A 106 -15.57 -3.69 -2.77
C THR A 106 -17.10 -3.76 -2.67
N LEU A 107 -17.67 -3.39 -1.52
CA LEU A 107 -19.12 -3.34 -1.35
C LEU A 107 -19.79 -2.28 -2.21
N THR A 108 -19.12 -1.15 -2.42
CA THR A 108 -19.61 -0.08 -3.29
C THR A 108 -19.67 -0.55 -4.74
N ILE A 109 -18.66 -1.30 -5.19
CA ILE A 109 -18.63 -1.90 -6.54
C ILE A 109 -19.72 -2.96 -6.69
N LYS A 110 -19.91 -3.82 -5.68
CA LYS A 110 -20.94 -4.86 -5.68
C LYS A 110 -22.36 -4.27 -5.81
N SER A 111 -22.64 -3.18 -5.09
CA SER A 111 -23.97 -2.61 -4.96
C SER A 111 -23.92 -1.06 -4.87
N PRO A 112 -23.66 -0.33 -5.96
CA PRO A 112 -23.41 1.13 -5.91
C PRO A 112 -24.64 1.93 -5.47
N ASN A 113 -25.84 1.47 -5.79
CA ASN A 113 -27.11 2.15 -5.46
C ASN A 113 -27.76 1.64 -4.15
N GLU A 114 -27.18 0.63 -3.49
CA GLU A 114 -27.77 0.06 -2.26
C GLU A 114 -27.39 0.94 -1.06
N MET A 115 -28.35 1.71 -0.54
CA MET A 115 -28.13 2.47 0.68
C MET A 115 -27.73 1.52 1.83
N PRO A 116 -26.63 1.80 2.56
CA PRO A 116 -26.18 0.94 3.66
C PRO A 116 -27.09 1.03 4.90
N ASP A 117 -26.67 1.77 5.93
CA ASP A 117 -27.41 1.94 7.18
C ASP A 117 -27.93 3.38 7.28
N THR A 118 -29.18 3.54 7.72
CA THR A 118 -29.76 4.86 8.02
C THR A 118 -29.07 5.51 9.21
N VAL A 119 -28.88 6.82 9.17
CA VAL A 119 -28.32 7.59 10.30
C VAL A 119 -29.38 7.82 11.37
N THR A 120 -28.98 7.86 12.64
CA THR A 120 -29.89 8.21 13.75
C THR A 120 -30.01 9.72 13.89
N ARG A 121 -30.85 10.21 14.82
CA ARG A 121 -30.96 11.66 15.12
C ARG A 121 -29.75 12.29 15.83
N LYS A 122 -28.75 11.49 16.25
CA LYS A 122 -27.53 12.02 16.87
C LYS A 122 -26.75 12.83 15.84
N THR A 123 -26.74 14.15 15.97
CA THR A 123 -26.12 15.08 15.02
C THR A 123 -25.18 16.03 15.76
N PRO A 124 -24.15 16.58 15.09
CA PRO A 124 -23.34 17.63 15.70
C PRO A 124 -24.17 18.88 16.03
N SER A 125 -23.66 19.71 16.95
CA SER A 125 -24.32 20.97 17.34
C SER A 125 -24.39 22.00 16.22
N VAL A 126 -23.49 21.92 15.25
CA VAL A 126 -23.40 22.80 14.08
C VAL A 126 -23.35 21.93 12.83
N ILE A 127 -24.01 22.36 11.75
CA ILE A 127 -24.00 21.69 10.45
C ILE A 127 -23.72 22.75 9.38
N PRO A 128 -22.84 22.48 8.39
CA PRO A 128 -22.38 23.50 7.43
C PRO A 128 -23.36 23.76 6.28
N SER A 129 -24.52 23.08 6.26
CA SER A 129 -25.41 23.04 5.10
C SER A 129 -26.83 22.60 5.46
N GLU A 130 -27.78 22.98 4.63
CA GLU A 130 -29.17 22.51 4.65
C GLU A 130 -29.44 21.41 3.60
N ASP A 131 -28.50 21.12 2.69
CA ASP A 131 -28.63 20.04 1.71
C ASP A 131 -28.76 18.68 2.45
N PRO A 132 -29.85 17.91 2.24
CA PRO A 132 -30.06 16.62 2.88
C PRO A 132 -28.88 15.64 2.74
N LYS A 133 -28.20 15.64 1.59
CA LYS A 133 -27.04 14.77 1.32
C LYS A 133 -25.84 15.15 2.19
N GLU A 134 -25.54 16.44 2.27
CA GLU A 134 -24.43 16.96 3.09
C GLU A 134 -24.71 16.79 4.58
N VAL A 135 -25.96 17.04 5.00
CA VAL A 135 -26.43 16.81 6.38
C VAL A 135 -26.29 15.32 6.74
N TYR A 136 -26.72 14.41 5.87
CA TYR A 136 -26.56 12.98 6.07
C TYR A 136 -25.09 12.58 6.14
N PHE A 137 -24.25 13.10 5.25
CA PHE A 137 -22.80 12.85 5.21
C PHE A 137 -22.11 13.22 6.52
N VAL A 138 -22.27 14.46 6.98
CA VAL A 138 -21.71 14.94 8.25
C VAL A 138 -22.22 14.10 9.42
N ARG A 139 -23.51 13.76 9.41
CA ARG A 139 -24.11 12.94 10.47
C ARG A 139 -23.59 11.50 10.47
N ALA A 140 -23.38 10.90 9.30
CA ALA A 140 -22.82 9.57 9.16
C ALA A 140 -21.39 9.53 9.72
N MET A 141 -20.54 10.51 9.39
CA MET A 141 -19.19 10.64 9.95
C MET A 141 -19.21 10.79 11.47
N PHE A 142 -20.04 11.69 11.99
CA PHE A 142 -20.19 11.89 13.43
C PHE A 142 -20.65 10.64 14.20
N GLN A 143 -21.44 9.78 13.56
CA GLN A 143 -21.89 8.52 14.12
C GLN A 143 -20.92 7.35 13.90
N GLY A 144 -19.79 7.57 13.20
CA GLY A 144 -18.84 6.53 12.83
C GLY A 144 -19.35 5.54 11.79
N LYS A 145 -20.37 5.92 11.00
CA LYS A 145 -20.96 5.08 9.96
C LYS A 145 -20.21 5.25 8.64
N ALA A 146 -18.96 4.77 8.60
CA ALA A 146 -18.06 4.99 7.47
C ALA A 146 -18.62 4.53 6.12
N ARG A 147 -19.29 3.37 6.07
CA ARG A 147 -19.93 2.88 4.84
C ARG A 147 -21.02 3.83 4.34
N SER A 148 -21.87 4.35 5.23
CA SER A 148 -22.93 5.31 4.88
C SER A 148 -22.34 6.66 4.46
N ALA A 149 -21.30 7.13 5.15
CA ALA A 149 -20.60 8.37 4.80
C ALA A 149 -19.95 8.29 3.41
N TRP A 150 -19.26 7.19 3.10
CA TRP A 150 -18.68 6.97 1.78
C TRP A 150 -19.73 6.81 0.69
N TRP A 151 -20.81 6.09 0.97
CA TRP A 151 -21.89 5.91 0.00
C TRP A 151 -22.51 7.24 -0.40
N ILE A 152 -22.92 8.08 0.57
CA ILE A 152 -23.56 9.36 0.25
C ILE A 152 -22.59 10.34 -0.42
N SER A 153 -21.28 10.24 -0.14
CA SER A 153 -20.29 11.15 -0.73
C SER A 153 -20.16 10.97 -2.24
N GLN A 154 -20.60 9.85 -2.81
CA GLN A 154 -20.64 9.64 -4.26
C GLN A 154 -21.72 10.49 -4.96
N PHE A 155 -22.68 11.04 -4.21
CA PHE A 155 -23.77 11.89 -4.73
C PHE A 155 -23.55 13.38 -4.44
N ILE A 156 -22.38 13.72 -3.88
CA ILE A 156 -21.92 15.06 -3.58
C ILE A 156 -20.77 15.36 -4.56
N GLN A 157 -20.68 16.60 -5.03
CA GLN A 157 -19.55 17.00 -5.88
C GLN A 157 -18.22 16.79 -5.13
N GLU A 158 -17.21 16.29 -5.84
CA GLU A 158 -15.95 15.88 -5.23
C GLU A 158 -15.27 17.00 -4.43
N GLU A 159 -15.15 18.18 -5.02
CA GLU A 159 -14.60 19.37 -4.35
C GLU A 159 -15.36 19.70 -3.08
N ARG A 160 -16.68 19.53 -3.10
CA ARG A 160 -17.56 19.77 -1.96
C ARG A 160 -17.35 18.74 -0.85
N VAL A 161 -17.09 17.47 -1.17
CA VAL A 161 -16.74 16.45 -0.18
C VAL A 161 -15.50 16.87 0.59
N TRP A 162 -14.45 17.33 -0.10
CA TRP A 162 -13.22 17.79 0.54
C TRP A 162 -13.45 18.99 1.45
N ILE A 163 -14.23 19.98 1.03
CA ILE A 163 -14.61 21.14 1.87
C ILE A 163 -15.34 20.68 3.14
N LEU A 164 -16.23 19.70 3.05
CA LEU A 164 -16.96 19.17 4.21
C LEU A 164 -16.04 18.37 5.15
N LEU A 165 -15.03 17.68 4.62
CA LEU A 165 -14.01 17.00 5.43
C LEU A 165 -13.13 18.00 6.19
N ASP A 166 -12.67 19.07 5.51
CA ASP A 166 -11.92 20.17 6.13
C ASP A 166 -12.76 20.83 7.25
N TRP A 167 -14.03 21.14 6.96
CA TRP A 167 -14.96 21.68 7.96
C TRP A 167 -15.14 20.74 9.15
N PHE A 168 -15.26 19.43 8.92
CA PHE A 168 -15.45 18.44 9.99
C PHE A 168 -14.22 18.36 10.90
N ALA A 169 -13.01 18.42 10.31
CA ALA A 169 -11.76 18.49 11.08
C ALA A 169 -11.72 19.72 11.99
N GLU A 170 -12.11 20.89 11.47
CA GLU A 170 -12.08 22.17 12.19
C GLU A 170 -13.17 22.34 13.26
N ASN A 171 -14.35 21.75 13.06
CA ASN A 171 -15.51 22.03 13.91
C ASN A 171 -15.88 20.87 14.83
N ILE A 172 -15.54 19.63 14.45
CA ILE A 172 -15.91 18.42 15.20
C ILE A 172 -14.68 17.76 15.83
N ASN A 173 -13.61 17.58 15.05
CA ASN A 173 -12.38 16.93 15.52
C ASN A 173 -11.33 17.95 16.02
N THR A 174 -11.78 18.96 16.76
CA THR A 174 -10.98 20.13 17.15
C THR A 174 -9.66 19.79 17.86
N SER A 175 -9.63 18.73 18.67
CA SER A 175 -8.43 18.29 19.41
C SER A 175 -7.26 17.87 18.50
N PHE A 176 -7.54 17.46 17.26
CA PHE A 176 -6.55 16.97 16.29
C PHE A 176 -6.67 17.69 14.94
N GLN A 177 -7.23 18.89 14.92
CA GLN A 177 -7.53 19.64 13.70
C GLN A 177 -6.31 19.73 12.77
N GLU A 178 -5.16 20.16 13.29
CA GLU A 178 -3.96 20.38 12.49
C GLU A 178 -3.42 19.07 11.92
N GLN A 179 -3.45 17.98 12.70
CA GLN A 179 -3.06 16.66 12.22
C GLN A 179 -4.00 16.16 11.11
N TYR A 180 -5.31 16.36 11.27
CA TYR A 180 -6.28 16.02 10.22
C TYR A 180 -6.07 16.84 8.94
N LYS A 181 -5.72 18.13 9.05
CA LYS A 181 -5.37 18.96 7.89
C LYS A 181 -4.20 18.38 7.12
N VAL A 182 -3.13 17.97 7.82
CA VAL A 182 -1.98 17.30 7.18
C VAL A 182 -2.40 15.98 6.53
N CYS A 183 -3.25 15.16 7.18
CA CYS A 183 -3.75 13.94 6.56
C CYS A 183 -4.58 14.21 5.30
N LEU A 184 -5.43 15.24 5.29
CA LEU A 184 -6.24 15.61 4.14
C LEU A 184 -5.36 16.14 2.99
N GLU A 185 -4.33 16.92 3.31
CA GLU A 185 -3.32 17.37 2.35
C GLU A 185 -2.58 16.18 1.73
N ALA A 186 -2.08 15.27 2.55
CA ALA A 186 -1.37 14.07 2.10
C ALA A 186 -2.22 13.17 1.19
N LEU A 187 -3.51 13.02 1.50
CA LEU A 187 -4.43 12.23 0.69
C LEU A 187 -4.88 12.94 -0.60
N LYS A 188 -4.92 14.28 -0.61
CA LYS A 188 -5.17 15.08 -1.83
C LYS A 188 -3.95 15.10 -2.76
N GLY A 189 -2.74 15.16 -2.20
CA GLY A 189 -1.45 15.19 -2.90
C GLY A 189 -0.72 13.84 -2.92
N TYR A 190 -1.46 12.73 -2.88
CA TYR A 190 -0.90 11.38 -2.72
C TYR A 190 0.10 11.01 -3.81
N GLU A 191 0.06 11.66 -4.98
CA GLU A 191 0.98 11.45 -6.08
C GLU A 191 2.43 11.72 -5.70
N GLN A 192 2.68 12.55 -4.69
CA GLN A 192 4.04 12.80 -4.16
C GLN A 192 4.59 11.56 -3.43
N LEU A 193 3.71 10.70 -2.89
CA LEU A 193 4.09 9.45 -2.24
C LEU A 193 4.02 8.25 -3.20
N LEU A 194 3.08 8.25 -4.15
CA LEU A 194 2.95 7.16 -5.12
C LEU A 194 3.86 7.31 -6.35
N GLY A 195 4.27 8.52 -6.70
CA GLY A 195 4.96 8.85 -7.95
C GLY A 195 4.05 8.95 -9.17
N TYR A 196 2.73 8.78 -9.01
CA TYR A 196 1.76 8.89 -10.12
C TYR A 196 0.37 9.28 -9.62
N LYS A 197 -0.47 9.73 -10.56
CA LYS A 197 -1.89 10.04 -10.35
C LYS A 197 -2.78 9.11 -11.18
N SER A 198 -3.91 8.68 -10.62
CA SER A 198 -4.92 7.89 -11.35
C SER A 198 -6.32 8.15 -10.80
N VAL A 199 -7.35 7.95 -11.62
CA VAL A 199 -8.75 8.13 -11.22
C VAL A 199 -9.14 7.13 -10.12
N GLU A 200 -8.57 5.93 -10.18
CA GLU A 200 -8.75 4.88 -9.19
C GLU A 200 -8.21 5.33 -7.84
N TYR A 201 -6.99 5.89 -7.80
CA TYR A 201 -6.42 6.38 -6.54
C TYR A 201 -7.09 7.65 -6.02
N ASP A 202 -7.57 8.55 -6.89
CA ASP A 202 -8.42 9.68 -6.47
C ASP A 202 -9.65 9.18 -5.69
N THR A 203 -10.25 8.07 -6.14
CA THR A 203 -11.37 7.42 -5.45
C THR A 203 -10.92 6.76 -4.14
N ILE A 204 -9.79 6.03 -4.15
CA ILE A 204 -9.26 5.32 -2.97
C ILE A 204 -8.92 6.31 -1.85
N THR A 205 -8.18 7.37 -2.15
CA THR A 205 -7.73 8.34 -1.14
C THR A 205 -8.89 9.17 -0.60
N ARG A 206 -9.86 9.54 -1.44
CA ARG A 206 -11.12 10.15 -0.97
C ARG A 206 -11.87 9.22 -0.02
N CYS A 207 -11.94 7.92 -0.31
CA CYS A 207 -12.55 6.94 0.58
C CYS A 207 -11.80 6.86 1.91
N ALA A 208 -10.47 6.74 1.88
CA ALA A 208 -9.64 6.76 3.09
C ALA A 208 -9.86 8.03 3.93
N ALA A 209 -9.99 9.20 3.30
CA ALA A 209 -10.25 10.47 3.95
C ALA A 209 -11.62 10.52 4.65
N VAL A 210 -12.66 9.95 4.02
CA VAL A 210 -13.98 9.80 4.66
C VAL A 210 -13.90 8.85 5.87
N LEU A 211 -13.21 7.73 5.72
CA LEU A 211 -13.07 6.73 6.78
C LEU A 211 -12.34 7.30 8.01
N MET A 212 -11.30 8.11 7.83
CA MET A 212 -10.59 8.71 8.97
C MET A 212 -11.44 9.70 9.77
N MET A 213 -12.39 10.40 9.13
CA MET A 213 -13.34 11.25 9.87
C MET A 213 -14.37 10.46 10.68
N CYS A 214 -14.51 9.16 10.41
CA CYS A 214 -15.46 8.29 11.10
C CYS A 214 -14.88 7.62 12.36
N ILE A 215 -13.60 7.84 12.68
CA ILE A 215 -12.96 7.27 13.86
C ILE A 215 -13.61 7.88 15.12
N GLN A 216 -13.97 7.02 16.07
CA GLN A 216 -14.55 7.45 17.35
C GLN A 216 -13.49 8.15 18.24
N PRO A 217 -13.89 9.12 19.09
CA PRO A 217 -12.95 9.95 19.85
C PRO A 217 -11.93 9.17 20.69
N ASP A 218 -12.32 8.04 21.27
CA ASP A 218 -11.44 7.14 22.05
C ASP A 218 -10.31 6.56 21.18
N ARG A 219 -10.63 6.21 19.93
CA ARG A 219 -9.67 5.67 18.97
C ARG A 219 -8.84 6.75 18.26
N GLN A 220 -9.35 7.98 18.17
CA GLN A 220 -8.58 9.10 17.60
C GLN A 220 -7.29 9.33 18.38
N VAL A 221 -7.36 9.29 19.72
CA VAL A 221 -6.19 9.43 20.59
C VAL A 221 -5.13 8.37 20.27
N SER A 222 -5.52 7.10 20.13
CA SER A 222 -4.58 6.04 19.74
C SER A 222 -4.09 6.17 18.30
N SER A 223 -4.90 6.72 17.39
CA SER A 223 -4.52 6.87 15.98
C SER A 223 -3.43 7.94 15.79
N PHE A 224 -3.47 8.99 16.60
CA PHE A 224 -2.47 10.08 16.65
C PHE A 224 -1.42 9.92 17.76
N GLU A 225 -1.29 8.71 18.31
CA GLU A 225 -0.24 8.44 19.28
C GLU A 225 1.14 8.63 18.62
N PRO A 226 2.06 9.41 19.24
CA PRO A 226 3.39 9.64 18.70
C PRO A 226 4.13 8.34 18.40
N LEU A 227 4.79 8.31 17.25
CA LEU A 227 5.67 7.22 16.84
C LEU A 227 7.11 7.55 17.23
N SER A 228 7.98 6.53 17.27
CA SER A 228 9.40 6.70 17.61
C SER A 228 10.06 7.72 16.68
N ASP A 229 10.83 8.66 17.24
CA ASP A 229 11.60 9.65 16.45
C ASP A 229 12.85 9.07 15.81
N GLU A 230 13.31 7.92 16.29
CA GLU A 230 14.49 7.23 15.80
C GLU A 230 14.24 5.73 15.60
N ILE A 231 15.06 5.12 14.75
CA ILE A 231 15.15 3.65 14.65
C ILE A 231 15.82 3.14 15.92
N ASP A 232 15.30 2.07 16.52
CA ASP A 232 15.91 1.56 17.75
C ASP A 232 17.37 1.13 17.55
N LYS A 233 18.11 1.07 18.66
CA LYS A 233 19.54 0.76 18.65
C LYS A 233 19.86 -0.58 18.00
N TYR A 234 19.01 -1.59 18.19
CA TYR A 234 19.23 -2.94 17.66
C TYR A 234 19.14 -2.93 16.13
N ASN A 235 18.05 -2.38 15.60
CA ASN A 235 17.82 -2.27 14.16
C ASN A 235 18.85 -1.36 13.49
N SER A 236 19.22 -0.25 14.14
CA SER A 236 20.29 0.64 13.66
C SER A 236 21.64 -0.06 13.59
N GLN A 237 21.99 -0.87 14.61
CA GLN A 237 23.21 -1.66 14.59
C GLN A 237 23.19 -2.70 13.45
N THR A 238 22.08 -3.40 13.26
CA THR A 238 21.94 -4.38 12.16
C THR A 238 22.10 -3.70 10.79
N LEU A 239 21.52 -2.52 10.57
CA LEU A 239 21.72 -1.77 9.32
C LEU A 239 23.18 -1.40 9.10
N ASN A 240 23.88 -0.94 10.15
CA ASN A 240 25.30 -0.61 10.07
C ASN A 240 26.19 -1.83 9.79
N GLU A 241 25.87 -2.99 10.39
CA GLU A 241 26.56 -4.25 10.10
C GLU A 241 26.35 -4.68 8.64
N LEU A 242 25.14 -4.54 8.11
CA LEU A 242 24.83 -4.85 6.71
C LEU A 242 25.47 -3.87 5.73
N ALA A 243 25.74 -2.63 6.15
CA ALA A 243 26.40 -1.63 5.31
C ALA A 243 27.83 -2.06 4.93
N ALA A 244 28.53 -2.80 5.81
CA ALA A 244 29.87 -3.32 5.54
C ALA A 244 29.92 -4.36 4.40
N SER A 245 28.78 -5.00 4.09
CA SER A 245 28.67 -6.03 3.06
C SER A 245 28.01 -5.54 1.77
N ILE A 246 27.80 -4.22 1.60
CA ILE A 246 27.19 -3.67 0.38
C ILE A 246 28.01 -4.07 -0.86
N GLY A 247 27.32 -4.62 -1.87
CA GLY A 247 27.93 -5.13 -3.09
C GLY A 247 28.47 -6.56 -2.99
N GLN A 248 28.43 -7.18 -1.80
CA GLN A 248 28.89 -8.56 -1.59
C GLN A 248 27.72 -9.53 -1.51
N ARG A 249 27.95 -10.80 -1.86
CA ARG A 249 26.97 -11.88 -1.78
C ARG A 249 26.45 -12.09 -0.35
N ASP A 250 27.32 -11.91 0.65
CA ASP A 250 27.00 -12.12 2.06
C ASP A 250 25.92 -11.17 2.60
N ARG A 251 25.66 -10.05 1.90
CA ARG A 251 24.53 -9.16 2.22
C ARG A 251 23.16 -9.81 2.00
N ARG A 252 23.08 -10.89 1.23
CA ARG A 252 21.85 -11.64 0.97
C ARG A 252 21.51 -12.53 2.17
N VAL A 253 21.13 -11.88 3.28
CA VAL A 253 20.84 -12.51 4.58
C VAL A 253 19.38 -12.99 4.66
N HIS A 254 18.46 -12.32 3.96
CA HIS A 254 17.05 -12.70 3.92
C HIS A 254 16.67 -13.39 2.60
N GLN A 255 15.83 -14.41 2.72
CA GLN A 255 15.15 -15.05 1.60
C GLN A 255 13.80 -14.37 1.37
N ILE A 256 13.43 -14.18 0.12
CA ILE A 256 12.10 -13.69 -0.26
C ILE A 256 11.03 -14.67 0.25
N PRO A 257 10.11 -14.26 1.15
CA PRO A 257 9.08 -15.16 1.65
C PRO A 257 8.08 -15.54 0.56
N THR A 258 7.95 -16.82 0.21
CA THR A 258 6.99 -17.27 -0.83
C THR A 258 5.55 -16.80 -0.59
N SER A 259 5.16 -16.58 0.67
CA SER A 259 3.85 -16.06 1.05
C SER A 259 3.57 -14.62 0.59
N CYS A 260 4.59 -13.81 0.29
CA CYS A 260 4.39 -12.44 -0.21
C CYS A 260 4.13 -12.36 -1.70
N LEU A 261 4.42 -13.42 -2.45
CA LEU A 261 4.56 -13.35 -3.90
C LEU A 261 3.22 -13.35 -4.65
N TYR A 262 2.18 -13.96 -4.09
CA TYR A 262 0.96 -14.32 -4.82
C TYR A 262 0.33 -13.14 -5.57
N GLY A 263 0.12 -13.32 -6.88
CA GLY A 263 -0.71 -12.42 -7.69
C GLY A 263 -0.05 -11.13 -8.19
N THR A 264 0.91 -10.55 -7.47
CA THR A 264 1.53 -9.27 -7.84
C THR A 264 2.91 -9.40 -8.48
N THR A 265 3.61 -10.52 -8.22
CA THR A 265 4.95 -10.77 -8.77
C THR A 265 4.93 -11.76 -9.93
N VAL A 266 5.99 -11.78 -10.75
CA VAL A 266 6.13 -12.75 -11.84
C VAL A 266 6.07 -14.19 -11.32
N ARG A 267 6.80 -14.52 -10.24
CA ARG A 267 6.72 -15.86 -9.61
C ARG A 267 5.36 -16.12 -8.98
N GLY A 268 4.73 -15.11 -8.41
CA GLY A 268 3.38 -15.15 -7.87
C GLY A 268 2.29 -15.52 -8.85
N ARG A 269 2.53 -15.25 -10.14
CA ARG A 269 1.64 -15.59 -11.27
C ARG A 269 2.10 -16.83 -12.04
N SER A 270 3.26 -17.40 -11.69
CA SER A 270 3.84 -18.57 -12.35
C SER A 270 3.43 -19.86 -11.65
N LYS A 271 3.36 -20.96 -12.40
CA LYS A 271 3.11 -22.30 -11.86
C LYS A 271 4.35 -22.82 -11.12
N TRP A 272 4.17 -23.73 -10.16
CA TRP A 272 5.25 -24.43 -9.47
C TRP A 272 6.22 -25.23 -10.38
N SER A 273 5.82 -25.53 -11.62
CA SER A 273 6.65 -26.18 -12.63
C SER A 273 7.52 -25.18 -13.41
N GLN A 274 7.29 -23.89 -13.20
CA GLN A 274 8.06 -22.78 -13.74
C GLN A 274 8.89 -22.20 -12.62
N ASN A 275 10.08 -21.71 -12.95
CA ASN A 275 10.97 -21.02 -12.03
C ASN A 275 11.61 -19.84 -12.76
N ASN A 276 12.27 -18.97 -11.99
CA ASN A 276 12.95 -17.80 -12.53
C ASN A 276 14.48 -17.90 -12.42
N PHE A 277 15.07 -19.09 -12.21
CA PHE A 277 16.54 -19.24 -12.11
C PHE A 277 17.28 -18.78 -13.36
N VAL A 278 16.60 -18.76 -14.52
CA VAL A 278 17.14 -18.18 -15.77
C VAL A 278 17.60 -16.72 -15.61
N GLN A 279 17.04 -15.98 -14.65
CA GLN A 279 17.48 -14.62 -14.35
C GLN A 279 18.89 -14.57 -13.76
N LEU A 280 19.31 -15.60 -13.03
CA LEU A 280 20.67 -15.71 -12.50
C LEU A 280 21.64 -16.26 -13.54
N TYR A 281 21.19 -17.15 -14.42
CA TYR A 281 22.01 -17.72 -15.49
C TYR A 281 22.28 -16.74 -16.64
N ASN A 282 21.42 -15.74 -16.82
CA ASN A 282 21.53 -14.71 -17.85
C ASN A 282 21.46 -13.31 -17.22
N VAL A 283 22.26 -13.06 -16.18
CA VAL A 283 22.16 -11.88 -15.32
C VAL A 283 22.12 -10.57 -16.09
N GLU A 284 22.99 -10.41 -17.10
CA GLU A 284 23.11 -9.23 -17.97
C GLU A 284 21.77 -8.72 -18.50
N LYS A 285 20.93 -9.64 -18.98
CA LYS A 285 19.61 -9.33 -19.56
C LYS A 285 18.63 -8.74 -18.55
N TYR A 286 18.85 -8.99 -17.27
CA TYR A 286 17.97 -8.56 -16.19
C TYR A 286 18.59 -7.46 -15.34
N LEU A 287 19.76 -6.94 -15.69
CA LEU A 287 20.32 -5.77 -15.02
C LEU A 287 19.61 -4.49 -15.46
N ALA A 288 19.32 -4.36 -16.76
CA ALA A 288 18.68 -3.18 -17.33
C ALA A 288 17.28 -2.91 -16.77
N GLY A 289 16.99 -1.64 -16.48
CA GLY A 289 15.75 -1.16 -15.88
C GLY A 289 15.77 -1.08 -14.35
N CYS A 290 16.92 -1.38 -13.73
CA CYS A 290 17.19 -1.06 -12.34
C CYS A 290 18.12 0.17 -12.32
N PRO A 291 17.73 1.30 -11.69
CA PRO A 291 18.48 2.55 -11.76
C PRO A 291 19.96 2.42 -11.40
N PHE A 292 20.29 1.65 -10.36
CA PHE A 292 21.67 1.36 -9.99
C PHE A 292 22.46 0.69 -11.13
N TRP A 293 21.86 -0.31 -11.77
CA TRP A 293 22.51 -1.02 -12.86
C TRP A 293 22.55 -0.21 -14.14
N ASP A 294 21.53 0.60 -14.44
CA ASP A 294 21.52 1.49 -15.60
C ASP A 294 22.67 2.51 -15.51
N GLU A 295 22.89 3.11 -14.33
CA GLU A 295 24.03 3.99 -14.07
C GLU A 295 25.37 3.25 -14.19
N ALA A 296 25.46 2.04 -13.61
CA ALA A 296 26.66 1.23 -13.69
C ALA A 296 26.99 0.89 -15.15
N LEU A 297 26.02 0.39 -15.91
CA LEU A 297 26.18 -0.08 -17.28
C LEU A 297 26.57 1.04 -18.23
N ALA A 298 26.06 2.27 -18.05
CA ALA A 298 26.41 3.42 -18.88
C ALA A 298 27.93 3.72 -18.94
N VAL A 299 28.72 3.22 -17.99
CA VAL A 299 30.19 3.34 -17.98
C VAL A 299 30.86 2.27 -18.86
N TYR A 300 30.26 1.10 -19.01
CA TYR A 300 30.89 -0.10 -19.59
C TYR A 300 30.31 -0.55 -20.93
N GLY A 301 29.05 -0.23 -21.22
CA GLY A 301 28.38 -0.61 -22.45
C GLY A 301 27.04 0.10 -22.68
N ASP A 302 26.50 -0.07 -23.88
CA ASP A 302 25.19 0.43 -24.26
C ASP A 302 24.15 -0.70 -24.18
N VAL A 303 22.96 -0.41 -23.65
CA VAL A 303 21.85 -1.38 -23.60
C VAL A 303 20.92 -1.13 -24.79
N ASN A 304 20.65 -2.17 -25.58
CA ASN A 304 19.70 -2.07 -26.70
C ASN A 304 18.23 -2.21 -26.23
N ASP A 305 17.28 -1.97 -27.12
CA ASP A 305 15.83 -2.10 -26.83
C ASP A 305 15.41 -3.52 -26.37
N SER A 306 16.23 -4.54 -26.65
CA SER A 306 15.99 -5.93 -26.23
C SER A 306 16.55 -6.27 -24.85
N GLY A 307 17.26 -5.33 -24.22
CA GLY A 307 17.94 -5.50 -22.93
C GLY A 307 19.30 -6.18 -23.03
N ASP A 308 19.85 -6.37 -24.25
CA ASP A 308 21.18 -6.94 -24.41
C ASP A 308 22.24 -5.85 -24.30
N ILE A 309 23.34 -6.17 -23.61
CA ILE A 309 24.45 -5.24 -23.38
C ILE A 309 25.45 -5.33 -24.54
N GLN A 310 25.71 -4.20 -25.18
CA GLN A 310 26.80 -4.02 -26.12
C GLN A 310 27.98 -3.39 -25.39
N TRP A 311 28.89 -4.24 -24.92
CA TRP A 311 30.12 -3.80 -24.24
C TRP A 311 30.96 -2.89 -25.14
N HIS A 312 31.44 -1.77 -24.61
CA HIS A 312 32.31 -0.85 -25.35
C HIS A 312 33.62 -1.54 -25.80
N SER A 313 34.10 -2.51 -25.02
CA SER A 313 35.24 -3.37 -25.34
C SER A 313 35.28 -4.59 -24.41
N GLY A 314 36.06 -5.62 -24.76
CA GLY A 314 36.29 -6.78 -23.89
C GLY A 314 36.88 -6.39 -22.52
N ASN A 315 37.82 -5.44 -22.49
CA ASN A 315 38.39 -4.95 -21.24
C ASN A 315 37.34 -4.29 -20.33
N LYS A 316 36.37 -3.56 -20.91
CA LYS A 316 35.28 -2.94 -20.13
C LYS A 316 34.32 -3.98 -19.56
N MET A 317 34.08 -5.06 -20.30
CA MET A 317 33.34 -6.21 -19.78
C MET A 317 34.06 -6.81 -18.58
N GLU A 318 35.37 -7.10 -18.70
CA GLU A 318 36.16 -7.64 -17.58
C GLU A 318 36.17 -6.71 -16.36
N GLU A 319 36.42 -5.41 -16.54
CA GLU A 319 36.37 -4.40 -15.46
C GLU A 319 35.00 -4.35 -14.76
N PHE A 320 33.91 -4.52 -15.50
CA PHE A 320 32.57 -4.57 -14.94
C PHE A 320 32.39 -5.80 -14.05
N TYR A 321 32.78 -6.98 -14.55
CA TYR A 321 32.68 -8.22 -13.79
C TYR A 321 33.54 -8.20 -12.52
N GLU A 322 34.80 -7.75 -12.62
CA GLU A 322 35.69 -7.61 -11.46
C GLU A 322 35.13 -6.68 -10.37
N LYS A 323 34.46 -5.61 -10.77
CA LYS A 323 33.93 -4.61 -9.83
C LYS A 323 32.63 -5.04 -9.15
N TYR A 324 31.70 -5.60 -9.91
CA TYR A 324 30.32 -5.85 -9.44
C TYR A 324 30.05 -7.32 -9.08
N PHE A 325 30.98 -8.23 -9.37
CA PHE A 325 30.92 -9.64 -9.01
C PHE A 325 32.20 -10.09 -8.29
N PRO A 326 32.56 -9.45 -7.15
CA PRO A 326 33.83 -9.70 -6.45
C PRO A 326 33.92 -11.08 -5.79
N ASP A 327 32.78 -11.73 -5.52
CA ASP A 327 32.72 -13.07 -4.92
C ASP A 327 32.70 -14.16 -5.99
N ASP A 328 31.55 -14.31 -6.67
CA ASP A 328 31.28 -15.27 -7.75
C ASP A 328 30.10 -14.72 -8.57
N ILE A 329 30.01 -15.11 -9.85
CA ILE A 329 28.84 -14.82 -10.69
C ILE A 329 27.61 -15.65 -10.25
N PRO A 330 26.36 -15.13 -10.39
CA PRO A 330 25.19 -15.75 -9.74
C PRO A 330 24.82 -17.17 -10.20
N ASP A 331 25.23 -17.54 -11.40
CA ASP A 331 25.09 -18.88 -11.97
C ASP A 331 25.97 -19.92 -11.28
N GLU A 332 27.13 -19.50 -10.76
CA GLU A 332 28.07 -20.33 -10.00
C GLU A 332 27.71 -20.45 -8.51
N TRP A 333 26.73 -19.68 -8.04
CA TRP A 333 26.31 -19.76 -6.64
C TRP A 333 25.70 -21.12 -6.27
N SER A 334 25.80 -21.45 -4.98
CA SER A 334 25.13 -22.62 -4.43
C SER A 334 23.61 -22.55 -4.68
N LYS A 335 22.96 -23.70 -4.91
CA LYS A 335 21.50 -23.76 -5.08
C LYS A 335 20.75 -23.11 -3.91
N LYS A 336 21.28 -23.24 -2.69
CA LYS A 336 20.71 -22.63 -1.48
C LYS A 336 20.75 -21.10 -1.56
N ASP A 337 21.84 -20.53 -2.07
CA ASP A 337 21.96 -19.08 -2.24
C ASP A 337 21.12 -18.56 -3.39
N GLN A 338 21.06 -19.28 -4.51
CA GLN A 338 20.14 -18.94 -5.61
C GLN A 338 18.68 -18.89 -5.09
N GLN A 339 18.31 -19.86 -4.26
CA GLN A 339 16.98 -19.98 -3.63
C GLN A 339 16.58 -18.83 -2.68
N LYS A 340 17.53 -17.98 -2.24
CA LYS A 340 17.20 -16.79 -1.43
C LYS A 340 16.43 -15.74 -2.22
N SER A 341 16.71 -15.62 -3.51
CA SER A 341 16.14 -14.59 -4.41
C SER A 341 15.25 -15.15 -5.52
N HIS A 342 15.47 -16.42 -5.89
CA HIS A 342 14.87 -17.03 -7.08
C HIS A 342 14.31 -18.40 -6.70
N GLY A 343 13.35 -18.92 -7.46
CA GLY A 343 12.75 -20.21 -7.15
C GLY A 343 11.53 -20.53 -7.99
N ASP A 344 10.80 -21.53 -7.53
CA ASP A 344 9.60 -22.01 -8.21
C ASP A 344 8.45 -20.99 -8.08
N GLY A 345 7.51 -21.06 -9.02
CA GLY A 345 6.26 -20.31 -8.99
C GLY A 345 5.31 -20.76 -7.88
N VAL A 346 4.31 -19.93 -7.60
CA VAL A 346 3.40 -20.12 -6.44
C VAL A 346 2.12 -20.88 -6.81
N LEU A 347 1.76 -20.93 -8.09
CA LEU A 347 0.47 -21.47 -8.52
C LEU A 347 0.52 -23.00 -8.74
N GLY A 348 -0.57 -23.69 -8.37
CA GLY A 348 -0.77 -25.07 -8.77
C GLY A 348 -0.93 -25.24 -10.30
N PRO A 349 -0.90 -26.47 -10.84
CA PRO A 349 -0.95 -26.73 -12.28
C PRO A 349 -2.12 -26.07 -13.03
N ASN A 350 -3.28 -26.01 -12.37
CA ASN A 350 -4.55 -25.50 -12.91
C ASN A 350 -5.00 -24.19 -12.24
N ASP A 351 -4.22 -23.68 -11.30
CA ASP A 351 -4.55 -22.45 -10.59
C ASP A 351 -4.31 -21.24 -11.50
N LYS A 352 -5.14 -20.22 -11.30
CA LYS A 352 -4.91 -18.87 -11.81
C LYS A 352 -4.77 -17.90 -10.65
N PRO A 353 -4.03 -16.79 -10.83
CA PRO A 353 -4.12 -15.68 -9.90
C PRO A 353 -5.57 -15.16 -9.90
N THR A 354 -6.12 -14.87 -8.72
CA THR A 354 -7.48 -14.33 -8.55
C THR A 354 -7.47 -13.27 -7.47
N ILE A 355 -8.22 -12.19 -7.68
CA ILE A 355 -8.37 -11.13 -6.68
C ILE A 355 -8.96 -11.66 -5.37
N TRP A 356 -9.80 -12.70 -5.42
CA TRP A 356 -10.34 -13.38 -4.24
C TRP A 356 -9.26 -14.02 -3.37
N LYS A 357 -8.35 -14.80 -3.97
CA LYS A 357 -7.26 -15.41 -3.20
C LYS A 357 -6.25 -14.36 -2.74
N TYR A 358 -6.01 -13.33 -3.55
CA TYR A 358 -5.16 -12.18 -3.19
C TYR A 358 -5.71 -11.46 -1.95
N SER A 359 -7.00 -11.10 -1.95
CA SER A 359 -7.62 -10.42 -0.81
C SER A 359 -7.63 -11.27 0.45
N ARG A 360 -7.72 -12.60 0.34
CA ARG A 360 -7.60 -13.50 1.49
C ARG A 360 -6.19 -13.56 2.06
N CYS A 361 -5.17 -13.46 1.21
CA CYS A 361 -3.77 -13.46 1.62
C CYS A 361 -3.36 -12.13 2.25
N PHE A 362 -3.76 -11.00 1.65
CA PHE A 362 -3.21 -9.70 1.98
C PHE A 362 -4.23 -8.71 2.54
N LEU A 363 -5.52 -8.87 2.23
CA LEU A 363 -6.59 -7.93 2.60
C LEU A 363 -7.67 -8.57 3.49
N SER A 364 -7.30 -9.51 4.36
CA SER A 364 -8.24 -10.28 5.20
C SER A 364 -8.31 -9.90 6.69
N ARG A 365 -7.65 -8.82 7.12
CA ARG A 365 -7.73 -8.33 8.52
C ARG A 365 -9.13 -7.79 8.84
N THR A 366 -9.37 -7.60 10.13
CA THR A 366 -10.67 -7.13 10.63
C THR A 366 -10.95 -5.71 10.12
N PRO A 367 -12.09 -5.48 9.43
CA PRO A 367 -12.54 -4.14 9.07
C PRO A 367 -13.16 -3.46 10.29
N GLN A 368 -12.43 -2.52 10.90
CA GLN A 368 -12.83 -1.85 12.14
C GLN A 368 -13.89 -0.74 11.96
N LEU A 369 -14.05 -0.24 10.74
CA LEU A 369 -15.04 0.78 10.33
C LEU A 369 -16.10 0.21 9.38
N ALA A 370 -15.94 -1.02 8.92
CA ALA A 370 -16.88 -1.74 8.07
C ALA A 370 -17.23 -3.10 8.68
N TRP A 371 -17.84 -3.08 9.86
CA TRP A 371 -18.12 -4.27 10.67
C TRP A 371 -18.88 -5.37 9.90
N ASN A 372 -18.49 -6.63 10.10
CA ASN A 372 -19.13 -7.83 9.53
C ASN A 372 -19.22 -7.87 7.99
N THR A 373 -18.43 -7.08 7.28
CA THR A 373 -18.48 -7.03 5.80
C THR A 373 -17.63 -8.09 5.11
N THR A 374 -16.61 -8.64 5.78
CA THR A 374 -15.62 -9.57 5.18
C THR A 374 -16.26 -10.77 4.49
N LYS A 375 -17.31 -11.37 5.08
CA LYS A 375 -18.00 -12.52 4.46
C LYS A 375 -18.70 -12.13 3.15
N THR A 376 -19.40 -11.00 3.15
CA THR A 376 -20.10 -10.49 1.96
C THR A 376 -19.11 -10.13 0.85
N VAL A 377 -18.00 -9.48 1.21
CA VAL A 377 -16.91 -9.15 0.29
C VAL A 377 -16.30 -10.41 -0.33
N ASN A 378 -15.93 -11.40 0.49
CA ASN A 378 -15.37 -12.66 -0.01
C ASN A 378 -16.33 -13.41 -0.93
N ASN A 379 -17.62 -13.46 -0.60
CA ASN A 379 -18.64 -14.11 -1.43
C ASN A 379 -18.86 -13.41 -2.79
N TYR A 380 -18.62 -12.10 -2.84
CA TYR A 380 -18.66 -11.35 -4.09
C TYR A 380 -17.42 -11.62 -4.93
N LEU A 381 -16.23 -11.47 -4.34
CA LEU A 381 -14.96 -11.65 -5.05
C LEU A 381 -14.77 -13.07 -5.60
N ASP A 382 -15.31 -14.09 -4.93
CA ASP A 382 -15.30 -15.48 -5.41
C ASP A 382 -16.03 -15.67 -6.75
N LYS A 383 -16.91 -14.72 -7.10
CA LYS A 383 -17.70 -14.72 -8.35
C LYS A 383 -17.12 -13.79 -9.41
N VAL A 384 -16.09 -13.02 -9.08
CA VAL A 384 -15.48 -12.01 -9.96
C VAL A 384 -14.24 -12.59 -10.62
N ASP A 385 -14.22 -12.64 -11.95
CA ASP A 385 -13.08 -13.16 -12.72
C ASP A 385 -12.06 -12.04 -13.01
N ILE A 386 -11.33 -11.62 -11.97
CA ILE A 386 -10.20 -10.69 -12.07
C ILE A 386 -8.91 -11.44 -11.75
N THR A 387 -8.05 -11.58 -12.76
CA THR A 387 -6.85 -12.42 -12.69
C THR A 387 -5.54 -11.66 -12.47
N ASP A 388 -5.52 -10.34 -12.61
CA ASP A 388 -4.31 -9.53 -12.41
C ASP A 388 -4.04 -9.19 -10.94
N CYS A 389 -4.95 -9.54 -10.02
CA CYS A 389 -4.85 -9.24 -8.58
C CYS A 389 -4.60 -7.75 -8.27
N SER A 390 -4.91 -6.85 -9.21
CA SER A 390 -4.81 -5.40 -9.01
C SER A 390 -6.07 -4.90 -8.31
N VAL A 391 -5.87 -4.11 -7.25
CA VAL A 391 -6.98 -3.49 -6.51
C VAL A 391 -7.62 -2.39 -7.35
N GLU A 392 -6.81 -1.67 -8.11
CA GLU A 392 -7.19 -0.62 -9.07
C GLU A 392 -8.10 -1.20 -10.15
N ARG A 393 -7.78 -2.39 -10.68
CA ARG A 393 -8.61 -3.06 -11.69
C ARG A 393 -10.02 -3.35 -11.21
N LEU A 394 -10.19 -3.65 -9.91
CA LEU A 394 -11.52 -3.83 -9.35
C LEU A 394 -12.31 -2.51 -9.41
N LEU A 395 -11.66 -1.37 -9.19
CA LEU A 395 -12.29 -0.05 -9.29
C LEU A 395 -12.58 0.37 -10.73
N GLU A 396 -11.88 -0.13 -11.73
CA GLU A 396 -12.29 0.11 -13.13
C GLU A 396 -13.68 -0.48 -13.45
N THR A 397 -14.13 -1.47 -12.68
CA THR A 397 -15.48 -2.03 -12.80
C THR A 397 -16.54 -1.19 -12.07
N TYR A 398 -16.11 -0.19 -11.29
CA TYR A 398 -16.98 0.73 -10.60
C TYR A 398 -17.83 1.53 -11.59
N ARG A 399 -19.11 1.67 -11.26
CA ARG A 399 -20.04 2.53 -12.00
C ARG A 399 -20.50 3.61 -11.06
N ALA A 400 -20.47 4.86 -11.54
CA ALA A 400 -21.06 5.97 -10.82
C ALA A 400 -22.53 5.63 -10.48
N PRO A 401 -22.99 5.93 -9.26
CA PRO A 401 -24.34 5.60 -8.86
C PRO A 401 -25.35 6.44 -9.65
N GLU A 402 -26.55 5.90 -9.79
CA GLU A 402 -27.66 6.62 -10.43
C GLU A 402 -28.12 7.77 -9.53
N PRO A 403 -28.57 8.92 -10.06
CA PRO A 403 -29.07 10.01 -9.22
C PRO A 403 -30.16 9.54 -8.24
N LEU A 404 -30.08 10.01 -7.00
CA LEU A 404 -31.07 9.67 -5.97
C LEU A 404 -32.48 10.13 -6.39
N SER A 405 -33.46 9.25 -6.21
CA SER A 405 -34.88 9.56 -6.38
C SER A 405 -35.42 10.42 -5.24
N GLU A 406 -36.62 10.96 -5.40
CA GLU A 406 -37.29 11.69 -4.31
C GLU A 406 -37.58 10.77 -3.10
N GLU A 407 -37.85 9.49 -3.34
CA GLU A 407 -37.98 8.48 -2.28
C GLU A 407 -36.67 8.29 -1.53
N ASP A 408 -35.54 8.15 -2.23
CA ASP A 408 -34.22 7.98 -1.58
C ASP A 408 -33.86 9.19 -0.71
N LEU A 409 -34.20 10.39 -1.16
CA LEU A 409 -33.99 11.62 -0.38
C LEU A 409 -34.78 11.62 0.94
N LYS A 410 -35.97 11.01 0.98
CA LYS A 410 -36.73 10.83 2.23
C LYS A 410 -36.06 9.82 3.15
N GLU A 411 -35.39 8.80 2.62
CA GLU A 411 -34.65 7.82 3.43
C GLU A 411 -33.38 8.39 4.07
N LEU A 412 -32.90 9.56 3.63
CA LEU A 412 -31.84 10.31 4.30
C LEU A 412 -32.29 10.93 5.62
N GLU A 413 -33.60 10.98 5.90
CA GLU A 413 -34.10 11.48 7.17
C GLU A 413 -33.67 10.58 8.34
N PRO A 414 -33.29 11.18 9.48
CA PRO A 414 -32.77 10.40 10.59
C PRO A 414 -33.84 9.57 11.28
N VAL A 415 -33.59 8.27 11.40
CA VAL A 415 -34.50 7.35 12.06
C VAL A 415 -34.42 7.43 13.59
N HIS A 416 -35.55 7.16 14.25
CA HIS A 416 -35.58 6.93 15.70
C HIS A 416 -34.99 5.55 16.03
N LYS A 417 -34.16 5.47 17.08
CA LYS A 417 -33.77 4.17 17.65
C LYS A 417 -35.02 3.49 18.22
N ILE A 418 -35.45 2.40 17.61
CA ILE A 418 -36.47 1.52 18.19
C ILE A 418 -35.80 0.76 19.34
N LYS A 419 -36.21 1.02 20.59
CA LYS A 419 -35.83 0.17 21.72
C LYS A 419 -36.51 -1.18 21.52
N ILE A 420 -35.74 -2.18 21.13
CA ILE A 420 -36.18 -3.58 21.24
C ILE A 420 -36.13 -3.92 22.72
N VAL A 421 -37.29 -3.95 23.37
CA VAL A 421 -37.43 -4.46 24.74
C VAL A 421 -37.41 -5.98 24.61
N TYR A 422 -36.31 -6.61 25.03
CA TYR A 422 -36.20 -8.06 25.14
C TYR A 422 -36.84 -8.57 26.42
#